data_AF-A0A9E4H604-F1
#
_entry.id   AF-A0A9E4H604-F1
#
_cell.length_a   1.000
_cell.length_b   1.000
_cell.length_c   1.000
_cell.angle_alpha   90.00
_cell.angle_beta   90.00
_cell.angle_gamma   90.00
#
_symmetry.space_group_name_H-M   'P 1'
#
loop_
_entity.id
_entity.type
_entity.pdbx_description
1 polymer ?
#
loop_
_entity_poly.entity_id
_entity_poly.type
_entity_poly.pdbx_seq_one_letter_code
_entity_poly.pdbx_strand_id
1 'polypeptide(L)'
;MSTGGEQASGGVIIRPHWLAMVREILQRHVPEREALAFGSRVTGGNRPFSDLDIAIAGDTPLDDATLFRLIETLEESDLPINVDVVQLALAGPHINEAVAKHGVVIHTAGKSL
;
A
#
# COMPACT_ATOMS: atom_id res chain seq x y z
N MET A 1 23.56 -10.64 19.45
CA MET A 1 22.73 -10.68 18.24
C MET A 1 21.66 -9.61 18.39
N SER A 2 21.95 -8.41 17.90
CA SER A 2 21.08 -7.24 18.09
C SER A 2 19.93 -7.32 17.08
N THR A 3 18.72 -7.55 17.58
CA THR A 3 17.48 -7.36 16.83
C THR A 3 17.38 -5.87 16.48
N GLY A 4 17.83 -5.50 15.28
CA GLY A 4 17.63 -4.15 14.76
C GLY A 4 16.15 -3.85 14.73
N GLY A 5 15.71 -2.92 15.57
CA GLY A 5 14.32 -2.52 15.70
C GLY A 5 13.75 -2.13 14.34
N GLU A 6 12.62 -2.73 14.01
CA GLU A 6 11.76 -2.34 12.91
C GLU A 6 11.26 -0.92 13.19
N GLN A 7 11.98 0.09 12.69
CA GLN A 7 11.60 1.49 12.84
C GLN A 7 10.40 1.77 11.95
N ALA A 8 9.23 2.00 12.57
CA ALA A 8 8.00 2.40 11.89
C ALA A 8 8.24 3.73 11.15
N SER A 9 8.16 3.69 9.83
CA SER A 9 8.24 4.91 9.01
C SER A 9 6.81 5.44 8.86
N GLY A 10 6.47 6.52 9.56
CA GLY A 10 5.24 7.28 9.31
C GLY A 10 3.93 6.52 9.51
N GLY A 11 3.84 5.61 10.48
CA GLY A 11 2.59 4.90 10.82
C GLY A 11 2.42 3.52 10.17
N VAL A 12 3.38 3.08 9.35
CA VAL A 12 3.41 1.71 8.79
C VAL A 12 4.63 0.94 9.33
N ILE A 13 4.38 -0.27 9.81
CA ILE A 13 5.37 -1.22 10.32
C ILE A 13 5.94 -2.01 9.14
N ILE A 14 6.98 -1.44 8.54
CA ILE A 14 7.68 -1.98 7.37
C ILE A 14 9.09 -1.38 7.31
N ARG A 15 10.05 -2.10 6.72
CA ARG A 15 11.40 -1.57 6.51
C ARG A 15 11.35 -0.35 5.58
N PRO A 16 12.10 0.74 5.87
CA PRO A 16 12.05 1.96 5.09
C PRO A 16 12.32 1.77 3.58
N HIS A 17 13.26 0.89 3.23
CA HIS A 17 13.60 0.63 1.83
C HIS A 17 12.52 -0.17 1.09
N TRP A 18 11.80 -1.09 1.76
CA TRP A 18 10.65 -1.77 1.18
C TRP A 18 9.50 -0.78 0.91
N LEU A 19 9.23 0.11 1.86
CA LEU A 19 8.23 1.16 1.66
C LEU A 19 8.62 2.11 0.51
N ALA A 20 9.91 2.42 0.35
CA ALA A 20 10.40 3.21 -0.77
C ALA A 20 10.16 2.52 -2.12
N MET A 21 10.41 1.21 -2.22
CA MET A 21 10.10 0.43 -3.43
C MET A 21 8.60 0.45 -3.76
N VAL A 22 7.74 0.21 -2.76
CA VAL A 22 6.28 0.28 -2.93
C VAL A 22 5.86 1.66 -3.45
N ARG A 23 6.40 2.74 -2.88
CA ARG A 23 6.12 4.12 -3.32
C ARG A 23 6.58 4.38 -4.75
N GLU A 24 7.75 3.87 -5.14
CA GLU A 24 8.24 4.01 -6.52
C GLU A 24 7.31 3.31 -7.52
N ILE A 25 6.85 2.11 -7.19
CA ILE A 25 5.91 1.35 -8.01
C ILE A 25 4.57 2.10 -8.10
N LEU A 26 4.02 2.57 -6.98
CA LEU A 26 2.78 3.36 -6.98
C LEU A 26 2.91 4.64 -7.83
N GLN A 27 4.02 5.37 -7.69
CA GLN A 27 4.30 6.57 -8.46
C GLN A 27 4.40 6.30 -9.97
N ARG A 28 4.86 5.12 -10.37
CA ARG A 28 4.99 4.72 -11.78
C ARG A 28 3.65 4.35 -12.42
N HIS A 29 2.78 3.66 -11.68
CA HIS A 29 1.56 3.07 -12.23
C HIS A 29 0.30 3.90 -11.96
N VAL A 30 0.24 4.59 -10.81
CA VAL A 30 -0.92 5.37 -10.36
C VAL A 30 -0.49 6.73 -9.79
N PRO A 31 0.31 7.53 -10.53
CA PRO A 31 0.82 8.82 -10.05
C PRO A 31 -0.28 9.78 -9.58
N GLU A 32 -1.47 9.68 -10.18
CA GLU A 32 -2.62 10.53 -9.93
C GLU A 32 -3.56 10.02 -8.82
N ARG A 33 -3.28 8.86 -8.22
CA ARG A 33 -4.08 8.30 -7.13
C ARG A 33 -3.39 8.48 -5.79
N GLU A 34 -4.17 8.77 -4.76
CA GLU A 34 -3.72 8.55 -3.39
C GLU A 34 -3.78 7.05 -3.06
N ALA A 35 -2.81 6.55 -2.30
CA ALA A 35 -2.82 5.19 -1.78
C ALA A 35 -2.57 5.18 -0.28
N LEU A 36 -3.37 4.39 0.44
CA LEU A 36 -3.31 4.26 1.89
C LEU A 36 -2.91 2.83 2.26
N ALA A 37 -1.91 2.69 3.13
CA ALA A 37 -1.69 1.44 3.83
C ALA A 37 -2.75 1.26 4.92
N PHE A 38 -3.22 0.04 5.13
CA PHE A 38 -4.12 -0.29 6.23
C PHE A 38 -3.79 -1.69 6.80
N GLY A 39 -4.67 -2.23 7.64
CA GLY A 39 -4.55 -3.60 8.13
C GLY A 39 -3.46 -3.81 9.18
N SER A 40 -2.86 -5.00 9.16
CA SER A 40 -2.03 -5.50 10.27
C SER A 40 -0.74 -4.71 10.49
N ARG A 41 -0.13 -4.23 9.40
CA ARG A 41 1.10 -3.42 9.41
C ARG A 41 0.87 -1.99 9.86
N VAL A 42 -0.37 -1.54 9.97
CA VAL A 42 -0.71 -0.22 10.52
C VAL A 42 -1.19 -0.31 11.96
N THR A 43 -1.95 -1.36 12.29
CA THR A 43 -2.56 -1.53 13.62
C THR A 43 -1.69 -2.26 14.65
N GLY A 44 -0.53 -2.81 14.25
CA GLY A 44 0.43 -3.44 15.17
C GLY A 44 0.22 -4.94 15.41
N GLY A 45 -0.51 -5.63 14.53
CA GLY A 45 -0.78 -7.07 14.60
C GLY A 45 -0.02 -7.91 13.57
N ASN A 46 0.92 -7.32 12.82
CA ASN A 46 1.60 -8.01 11.74
C ASN A 46 2.60 -9.07 12.24
N ARG A 47 2.66 -10.19 11.53
CA ARG A 47 3.78 -11.13 11.60
C ARG A 47 4.90 -10.63 10.67
N PRO A 48 6.14 -11.14 10.78
CA PRO A 48 7.26 -10.71 9.93
C PRO A 48 6.94 -10.76 8.43
N PHE A 49 6.22 -11.81 8.00
CA PHE A 49 5.82 -12.04 6.61
C PHE A 49 4.34 -11.75 6.33
N SER A 50 3.67 -10.98 7.19
CA SER A 50 2.33 -10.50 6.86
C SER A 50 2.37 -9.62 5.61
N ASP A 51 1.33 -9.67 4.80
CA ASP A 51 1.24 -8.85 3.60
C ASP A 51 1.13 -7.35 3.97
N LEU A 52 1.38 -6.48 2.99
CA LEU A 52 1.08 -5.06 3.08
C LEU A 52 -0.23 -4.79 2.35
N ASP A 53 -1.27 -4.42 3.09
CA ASP A 53 -2.57 -4.07 2.52
C ASP A 53 -2.56 -2.60 2.06
N ILE A 54 -2.83 -2.35 0.78
CA ILE A 54 -2.88 -1.03 0.15
C ILE A 54 -4.24 -0.79 -0.46
N ALA A 55 -4.88 0.31 -0.08
CA ALA A 55 -6.10 0.81 -0.68
C ALA A 55 -5.80 1.96 -1.65
N ILE A 56 -6.18 1.79 -2.91
CA ILE A 56 -6.14 2.85 -3.93
C ILE A 56 -7.41 3.70 -3.80
N ALA A 57 -7.23 4.99 -3.56
CA ALA A 57 -8.31 5.94 -3.42
C ALA A 57 -8.89 6.39 -4.78
N GLY A 58 -10.11 6.93 -4.72
CA GLY A 58 -10.85 7.45 -5.85
C GLY A 58 -12.25 6.85 -5.96
N ASP A 59 -13.16 7.60 -6.58
CA ASP A 59 -14.56 7.21 -6.75
C ASP A 59 -14.76 6.22 -7.92
N THR A 60 -13.78 6.13 -8.81
CA THR A 60 -13.78 5.20 -9.94
C THR A 60 -12.63 4.20 -9.83
N PRO A 61 -12.88 2.93 -10.22
CA PRO A 61 -11.79 1.97 -10.33
C PRO A 61 -10.77 2.43 -11.38
N LEU A 62 -9.54 1.98 -11.22
CA LEU A 62 -8.53 1.91 -12.26
C LEU A 62 -9.06 1.08 -13.43
N ASP A 63 -8.58 1.39 -14.62
CA ASP A 63 -8.77 0.48 -15.75
C ASP A 63 -8.00 -0.84 -15.49
N ASP A 64 -8.52 -1.94 -16.05
CA ASP A 64 -8.00 -3.29 -15.82
C ASP A 64 -6.51 -3.41 -16.19
N ALA A 65 -6.07 -2.73 -17.25
CA ALA A 65 -4.68 -2.80 -17.70
C ALA A 65 -3.73 -2.11 -16.72
N THR A 66 -4.13 -0.97 -16.14
CA THR A 66 -3.36 -0.29 -15.10
C THR A 66 -3.31 -1.10 -13.81
N LEU A 67 -4.45 -1.65 -13.36
CA LEU A 67 -4.49 -2.53 -12.18
C LEU A 67 -3.60 -3.77 -12.37
N PHE A 68 -3.73 -4.44 -13.52
CA PHE A 68 -2.94 -5.64 -13.83
C PHE A 68 -1.44 -5.35 -13.79
N ARG A 69 -0.98 -4.30 -14.48
CA ARG A 69 0.44 -3.92 -14.48
C ARG A 69 0.95 -3.54 -13.09
N LEU A 70 0.13 -2.88 -12.27
CA LEU A 70 0.50 -2.53 -10.89
C LEU A 70 0.72 -3.81 -10.06
N ILE A 71 -0.23 -4.75 -10.10
CA ILE A 71 -0.15 -6.02 -9.37
C ILE A 71 1.05 -6.83 -9.85
N GLU A 72 1.19 -7.02 -11.17
CA GLU A 72 2.32 -7.76 -11.78
C GLU A 72 3.68 -7.16 -11.34
N THR A 73 3.82 -5.84 -11.37
CA THR A 73 5.06 -5.17 -10.95
C THR A 73 5.35 -5.34 -9.45
N LEU A 74 4.32 -5.39 -8.60
CA LEU A 74 4.47 -5.67 -7.17
C LEU A 74 4.89 -7.13 -6.93
N GLU A 75 4.26 -8.07 -7.62
CA GLU A 75 4.54 -9.51 -7.53
C GLU A 75 5.95 -9.86 -8.03
N GLU A 76 6.42 -9.21 -9.10
CA GLU A 76 7.76 -9.42 -9.67
C GLU A 76 8.87 -8.64 -8.93
N SER A 77 8.51 -7.81 -7.94
CA SER A 77 9.49 -6.99 -7.22
C SER A 77 10.34 -7.80 -6.23
N ASP A 78 11.48 -7.24 -5.83
CA ASP A 78 12.35 -7.81 -4.78
C ASP A 78 11.77 -7.67 -3.35
N LEU A 79 10.48 -7.35 -3.20
CA LEU A 79 9.83 -7.27 -1.89
C LEU A 79 9.72 -8.67 -1.27
N PRO A 80 10.21 -8.89 -0.04
CA PRO A 80 10.13 -10.20 0.61
C PRO A 80 8.78 -10.46 1.28
N ILE A 81 7.76 -9.67 0.93
CA ILE A 81 6.38 -9.73 1.45
C ILE A 81 5.43 -9.47 0.28
N ASN A 82 4.22 -10.04 0.32
CA ASN A 82 3.23 -9.70 -0.69
C ASN A 82 2.61 -8.33 -0.39
N VAL A 83 2.01 -7.75 -1.41
CA VAL A 83 1.26 -6.51 -1.33
C VAL A 83 -0.15 -6.78 -1.86
N ASP A 84 -1.16 -6.67 -0.99
CA ASP A 84 -2.56 -6.81 -1.39
C ASP A 84 -3.11 -5.44 -1.79
N VAL A 85 -3.68 -5.35 -2.99
CA VAL A 85 -4.15 -4.09 -3.57
C VAL A 85 -5.67 -4.13 -3.70
N VAL A 86 -6.34 -3.24 -2.99
CA VAL A 86 -7.79 -3.04 -3.07
C VAL A 86 -8.12 -1.67 -3.65
N GLN A 87 -9.24 -1.58 -4.37
CA GLN A 87 -9.74 -0.31 -4.90
C GLN A 87 -10.91 0.16 -4.06
N LEU A 88 -10.82 1.35 -3.43
CA LEU A 88 -11.90 1.85 -2.57
C LEU A 88 -13.23 2.01 -3.32
N ALA A 89 -13.19 2.35 -4.61
CA ALA A 89 -14.36 2.42 -5.48
C ALA A 89 -15.17 1.12 -5.56
N LEU A 90 -14.52 -0.03 -5.31
CA LEU A 90 -15.11 -1.37 -5.37
C LEU A 90 -15.17 -2.07 -4.01
N ALA A 91 -14.64 -1.44 -2.96
CA ALA A 91 -14.49 -2.04 -1.66
C ALA A 91 -15.79 -2.04 -0.86
N GLY A 92 -15.98 -3.10 -0.08
CA GLY A 92 -17.12 -3.22 0.83
C GLY A 92 -17.01 -2.34 2.08
N PRO A 93 -18.11 -2.18 2.85
CA PRO A 93 -18.16 -1.32 4.03
C PRO A 93 -17.06 -1.61 5.06
N HIS A 94 -16.70 -2.88 5.23
CA HIS A 94 -15.67 -3.29 6.18
C HIS A 94 -14.28 -2.71 5.85
N ILE A 95 -13.87 -2.78 4.58
CA ILE A 95 -12.60 -2.22 4.13
C ILE A 95 -12.65 -0.69 4.19
N ASN A 96 -13.76 -0.09 3.74
CA ASN A 96 -13.93 1.36 3.79
C ASN A 96 -13.83 1.89 5.23
N GLU A 97 -14.45 1.23 6.21
CA GLU A 97 -14.36 1.60 7.62
C GLU A 97 -12.93 1.41 8.16
N ALA A 98 -12.26 0.30 7.84
CA ALA A 98 -10.90 0.04 8.27
C ALA A 98 -9.92 1.11 7.74
N VAL A 99 -10.02 1.47 6.47
CA VAL A 99 -9.19 2.52 5.84
C VAL A 99 -9.55 3.89 6.41
N ALA A 100 -10.82 4.21 6.61
CA ALA A 100 -11.22 5.50 7.18
C ALA A 100 -10.72 5.68 8.63
N LYS A 101 -10.70 4.60 9.42
CA LYS A 101 -10.32 4.66 10.84
C LYS A 101 -8.82 4.56 11.07
N HIS A 102 -8.11 3.78 10.25
CA HIS A 102 -6.72 3.41 10.49
C HIS A 102 -5.79 3.65 9.30
N GLY A 103 -6.30 4.07 8.13
CA GLY A 103 -5.50 4.24 6.93
C GLY A 103 -4.37 5.26 7.10
N VAL A 104 -3.20 4.92 6.57
CA VAL A 104 -2.02 5.78 6.54
C VAL A 104 -1.66 6.06 5.09
N VAL A 105 -1.69 7.33 4.69
CA VAL A 105 -1.31 7.73 3.33
C VAL A 105 0.16 7.40 3.10
N ILE A 106 0.42 6.54 2.10
CA ILE A 106 1.78 6.14 1.71
C ILE A 106 2.18 6.71 0.35
N HIS A 107 1.22 7.09 -0.49
CA HIS A 107 1.45 7.74 -1.78
C HIS A 107 0.37 8.81 -1.99
N THR A 108 0.77 10.00 -2.38
CA THR A 108 -0.14 11.12 -2.63
C THR A 108 -0.30 11.31 -4.13
N ALA A 109 -1.52 11.60 -4.58
CA ALA A 109 -1.76 11.99 -5.96
C ALA A 109 -0.87 13.20 -6.32
N GLY A 110 0.09 12.99 -7.22
CA GLY A 110 0.84 14.07 -7.82
C GLY A 110 -0.09 14.91 -8.69
N LYS A 111 0.10 16.23 -8.73
CA LYS A 111 -0.47 17.03 -9.80
C LYS A 111 0.23 16.59 -11.10
N SER A 112 -0.52 16.04 -12.06
CA SER A 112 -0.02 15.97 -13.44
C SER A 112 0.43 17.37 -13.84
N LEU A 113 1.69 17.49 -14.27
CA LEU A 113 2.26 18.71 -14.83
C LEU A 113 1.54 19.12 -16.13
#